data_AF-A0A5C3Q3A8-F1
#
_entry.id   AF-A0A5C3Q3A8-F1
#
_cell.length_a   1.000
_cell.length_b   1.000
_cell.length_c   1.000
_cell.angle_alpha   90.00
_cell.angle_beta   90.00
_cell.angle_gamma   90.00
#
_symmetry.space_group_name_H-M   'P 1'
#
loop_
_entity.id
_entity.type
_entity.pdbx_description
1 polymer ?
#
loop_
_entity_poly.entity_id
_entity_poly.type
_entity_poly.pdbx_seq_one_letter_code
_entity_poly.pdbx_strand_id
1 'polypeptide(L)' 'MGFLNLWIYANKEVFNDLAIGSNPGCFTDGFSAGNGWDPVSGVGSLMFARLREAAGLVWCWG' A
#
# COMPACT_ATOMS: atom_id res chain seq x y z
N MET A 1 10.21 11.86 -7.13
CA MET A 1 10.01 11.55 -5.70
C MET A 1 11.20 10.82 -5.05
N GLY A 2 12.17 10.29 -5.80
CA GLY A 2 13.37 9.68 -5.19
C GLY A 2 13.05 8.44 -4.35
N PHE A 3 13.70 8.29 -3.19
CA PHE A 3 13.45 7.20 -2.25
C PHE A 3 12.08 7.35 -1.57
N LEU A 4 11.16 6.41 -1.82
CA LEU A 4 9.75 6.54 -1.46
C LEU A 4 9.33 5.87 -0.15
N ASN A 5 10.15 5.00 0.45
CA ASN A 5 9.69 4.18 1.58
C ASN A 5 9.14 5.00 2.75
N LEU A 6 9.88 6.02 3.21
CA LEU A 6 9.42 6.88 4.31
C LEU A 6 8.09 7.57 3.99
N TRP A 7 7.92 8.01 2.75
CA TRP A 7 6.69 8.65 2.30
C TRP A 7 5.52 7.66 2.23
N ILE A 8 5.74 6.45 1.69
CA ILE A 8 4.72 5.40 1.60
C ILE A 8 4.23 5.00 2.99
N TYR A 9 5.13 4.76 3.93
CA TYR A 9 4.77 4.35 5.29
C TYR A 9 4.10 5.46 6.10
N ALA A 10 4.28 6.72 5.71
CA ALA A 10 3.59 7.88 6.29
C ALA A 10 2.19 8.12 5.69
N ASN A 11 1.89 7.59 4.50
CA ASN A 11 0.65 7.83 3.75
C ASN A 11 -0.03 6.51 3.35
N LYS A 12 -0.21 5.58 4.28
CA LYS A 12 -0.70 4.22 3.97
C LYS A 12 -2.15 4.20 3.50
N GLU A 13 -2.94 5.18 3.93
CA GLU A 13 -4.36 5.38 3.60
C GLU A 13 -4.63 5.66 2.11
N VAL A 14 -3.61 6.01 1.33
CA VAL A 14 -3.75 6.25 -0.12
C VAL A 14 -3.76 4.95 -0.93
N PHE A 15 -3.43 3.83 -0.29
CA PHE A 15 -3.39 2.49 -0.89
C PHE A 15 -4.70 1.73 -0.60
N ASN A 16 -4.98 0.73 -1.44
CA ASN A 16 -6.03 -0.24 -1.21
C ASN A 16 -5.48 -1.39 -0.37
N ASP A 17 -5.91 -1.47 0.88
CA ASP A 17 -5.60 -2.56 1.79
C ASP A 17 -6.16 -3.91 1.27
N LEU A 18 -5.33 -4.95 1.28
CA LEU A 18 -5.66 -6.30 0.83
C LEU A 18 -5.71 -7.25 2.03
N ALA A 19 -6.74 -7.11 2.87
CA ALA A 19 -6.83 -7.81 4.14
C ALA A 19 -7.20 -9.31 4.07
N ILE A 20 -7.43 -9.88 2.88
CA ILE A 20 -7.86 -11.27 2.71
C ILE A 20 -6.93 -11.99 1.74
N GLY A 21 -6.33 -13.10 2.21
CA GLY A 21 -5.43 -13.95 1.42
C GLY A 21 -4.27 -14.48 2.27
N SER A 22 -3.38 -15.24 1.64
CA SER A 22 -2.13 -15.73 2.23
C SER A 22 -1.05 -15.96 1.17
N ASN A 23 0.21 -16.11 1.58
CA ASN A 23 1.34 -16.47 0.72
C ASN A 23 1.97 -17.83 1.10
N PRO A 24 1.26 -18.95 0.88
CA PRO A 24 1.82 -20.27 1.14
C PRO A 24 3.05 -20.55 0.26
N GLY A 25 3.99 -21.31 0.80
CA GLY A 25 5.20 -21.77 0.11
C GLY A 25 5.34 -23.28 0.21
N CYS A 26 6.44 -23.83 -0.30
CA CYS A 26 6.71 -25.25 -0.14
C CYS A 26 6.77 -25.62 1.34
N PHE A 27 5.86 -26.50 1.77
CA PHE A 27 5.77 -27.04 3.14
C PHE A 27 5.45 -26.00 4.24
N THR A 28 4.88 -24.84 3.89
CA THR A 28 4.47 -23.82 4.86
C THR A 28 3.23 -23.07 4.39
N ASP A 29 2.33 -22.75 5.32
CA ASP A 29 1.16 -21.90 5.06
C ASP A 29 1.54 -20.42 4.86
N GLY A 30 2.79 -20.05 5.16
CA GLY A 30 3.30 -18.69 5.02
C GLY A 30 2.68 -17.73 6.03
N PHE A 31 2.28 -16.55 5.56
CA PHE A 31 1.61 -15.53 6.34
C PHE A 31 0.20 -15.29 5.82
N SER A 32 -0.70 -14.88 6.73
CA SER A 32 -2.02 -14.37 6.36
C SER A 32 -1.95 -12.87 6.14
N ALA A 33 -2.69 -12.37 5.16
CA ALA A 33 -3.00 -10.96 5.05
C ALA A 33 -3.98 -10.55 6.17
N GLY A 34 -4.03 -9.24 6.46
CA GLY A 34 -4.90 -8.66 7.47
C GLY A 34 -4.94 -7.15 7.33
N ASN A 35 -5.81 -6.49 8.11
CA ASN A 35 -6.00 -5.04 7.99
C ASN A 35 -4.69 -4.26 8.23
N GLY A 36 -4.41 -3.31 7.35
CA GLY A 36 -3.29 -2.39 7.43
C GLY A 36 -2.06 -2.90 6.68
N TRP A 37 -0.89 -2.80 7.32
CA TRP A 37 0.32 -3.35 6.72
C TRP A 37 0.42 -4.84 7.04
N ASP A 38 0.72 -5.64 6.03
CA ASP A 38 0.87 -7.08 6.19
C ASP A 38 2.07 -7.64 5.38
N PRO A 39 2.64 -8.79 5.76
CA PRO A 39 3.80 -9.38 5.10
C PRO A 39 3.49 -10.09 3.76
N VAL A 40 2.24 -10.09 3.32
CA VAL A 40 1.76 -10.64 2.04
C VAL A 40 1.70 -9.54 0.98
N SER A 41 1.13 -8.38 1.32
CA SER A 41 0.80 -7.30 0.38
C SER A 41 1.46 -5.95 0.72
N GLY A 42 2.15 -5.84 1.86
CA GLY A 42 2.70 -4.58 2.34
C GLY A 42 1.59 -3.63 2.74
N VAL A 43 1.59 -2.41 2.18
CA VAL A 43 0.50 -1.43 2.37
C VAL A 43 -0.66 -1.65 1.40
N GLY A 44 -0.61 -2.70 0.58
CA GLY A 44 -1.61 -3.02 -0.42
C GLY A 44 -1.34 -2.40 -1.80
N SER A 45 -2.39 -2.27 -2.60
CA SER A 45 -2.30 -1.86 -4.01
C SER A 45 -2.41 -0.35 -4.19
N LEU A 46 -1.60 0.20 -5.10
CA LEU A 46 -1.53 1.63 -5.35
C LEU A 46 -2.74 2.13 -6.15
N MET A 47 -3.46 3.13 -5.62
CA MET A 47 -4.44 3.91 -6.38
C MET A 47 -3.80 5.18 -6.94
N PHE A 48 -3.57 5.24 -8.25
CA PHE A 48 -2.88 6.36 -8.88
C PHE A 48 -3.53 7.72 -8.59
N ALA A 49 -4.87 7.81 -8.61
CA ALA A 49 -5.58 9.05 -8.32
C ALA A 49 -5.30 9.57 -6.90
N ARG A 50 -5.39 8.70 -5.88
CA ARG A 50 -5.10 9.03 -4.47
C ARG A 50 -3.62 9.36 -4.26
N LEU A 51 -2.74 8.61 -4.91
CA LEU A 51 -1.29 8.87 -4.85
C LEU A 51 -0.95 10.26 -5.41
N ARG A 52 -1.50 10.59 -6.59
CA ARG A 52 -1.27 11.87 -7.26
C ARG A 52 -1.72 13.04 -6.37
N GLU A 53 -2.88 12.90 -5.74
CA GLU A 53 -3.41 13.89 -4.82
C GLU A 53 -2.55 14.04 -3.56
N ALA A 54 -2.21 12.94 -2.90
CA ALA A 54 -1.34 12.96 -1.72
C ALA A 54 0.09 13.47 -2.03
N ALA A 55 0.56 13.29 -3.25
CA ALA A 55 1.84 13.84 -3.72
C ALA A 55 1.76 15.35 -4.05
N GLY A 56 0.61 16.00 -3.84
CA GLY A 56 0.41 17.42 -4.12
C GLY A 56 0.33 17.75 -5.61
N LEU A 57 0.06 16.77 -6.46
CA LEU A 57 -0.01 16.91 -7.92
C LEU A 57 -1.45 17.15 -8.42
N VAL A 58 -2.29 17.75 -7.57
CA VAL A 58 -3.58 18.31 -7.99
C VAL A 58 -3.36 19.67 -8.62
N TRP A 59 -4.02 19.90 -9.76
CA TRP A 59 -3.91 21.16 -10.49
C TRP A 59 -4.43 22.31 -9.64
N CYS A 60 -3.70 23.43 -9.68
CA CYS A 60 -3.97 24.65 -8.93
C CYS A 60 -5.27 25.33 -9.43
N TRP A 61 -6.42 24.76 -9.12
CA TRP A 61 -7.77 25.36 -9.21
C TRP A 61 -8.67 24.67 -8.18
N GLY A 62 -8.58 25.14 -6.94
CA GLY A 62 -9.55 24.95 -5.86
C GLY A 62 -9.71 26.27 -5.15
#